data_AF-A0A8T5LPA9-F1
#
_entry.id   AF-A0A8T5LPA9-F1
#
_cell.length_a   1.000
_cell.length_b   1.000
_cell.length_c   1.000
_cell.angle_alpha   90.00
_cell.angle_beta   90.00
_cell.angle_gamma   90.00
#
_symmetry.space_group_name_H-M   'P 1'
#
loop_
_entity.id
_entity.type
_entity.pdbx_description
1 polymer ?
#
loop_
_entity_poly.entity_id
_entity_poly.type
_entity_poly.pdbx_seq_one_letter_code
_entity_poly.pdbx_strand_id
1 'polypeptide(L)'
;MARLKFKKKCGICREEWVLINDREYPICVNCHMKQIFSEEITEKKYDFLNIDKKIYLKSRFLRNIRHSYLRYKSLTDKQVEAFKKAVEDIKKEKD
;
A
#
# COMPACT_ATOMS: atom_id res chain seq x y z
N MET A 1 6.64 -23.39 -4.50
CA MET A 1 7.87 -22.85 -5.14
C MET A 1 8.13 -21.45 -4.60
N ALA A 2 9.35 -21.17 -4.13
CA ALA A 2 9.72 -19.81 -3.72
C ALA A 2 9.67 -18.88 -4.93
N ARG A 3 9.00 -17.72 -4.81
CA ARG A 3 8.98 -16.72 -5.88
C ARG A 3 10.35 -16.05 -5.95
N LEU A 4 10.97 -16.05 -7.13
CA LEU A 4 12.21 -15.30 -7.37
C LEU A 4 11.96 -13.81 -7.14
N LYS A 5 12.82 -13.18 -6.33
CA LYS A 5 12.83 -11.74 -6.10
C LYS A 5 13.95 -11.11 -6.93
N PHE A 6 13.62 -10.04 -7.62
CA PHE A 6 14.51 -9.27 -8.47
C PHE A 6 14.76 -7.91 -7.85
N LYS A 7 16.00 -7.42 -7.96
CA LYS A 7 16.36 -6.05 -7.58
C LYS A 7 16.23 -5.17 -8.82
N LYS A 8 15.23 -4.28 -8.85
CA LYS A 8 15.02 -3.31 -9.93
C LYS A 8 15.01 -1.88 -9.36
N LYS A 9 15.43 -0.89 -10.14
CA LYS A 9 15.30 0.53 -9.76
C LYS A 9 13.82 0.91 -9.73
N CYS A 10 13.43 1.79 -8.83
CA CYS A 10 12.08 2.35 -8.77
C CYS A 10 11.71 2.98 -10.11
N GLY A 11 10.57 2.61 -10.68
CA GLY A 11 10.08 3.10 -11.97
C GLY A 11 9.71 4.58 -11.98
N ILE A 12 9.53 5.19 -10.80
CA ILE A 12 9.20 6.61 -10.63
C ILE A 12 10.47 7.46 -10.46
N CYS A 13 11.15 7.38 -9.31
CA CYS A 13 12.35 8.19 -9.06
C CYS A 13 13.64 7.68 -9.71
N ARG A 14 13.75 6.38 -10.06
CA ARG A 14 14.96 5.74 -10.60
C ARG A 14 16.22 5.80 -9.72
N GLU A 15 16.10 6.27 -8.49
CA GLU A 15 17.20 6.37 -7.52
C GLU A 15 17.30 5.12 -6.65
N GLU A 16 16.18 4.73 -6.03
CA GLU A 16 16.16 3.66 -5.04
C GLU A 16 15.97 2.28 -5.69
N TRP A 17 16.69 1.28 -5.18
CA TRP A 17 16.54 -0.12 -5.60
C TRP A 17 15.51 -0.82 -4.74
N VAL A 18 14.58 -1.54 -5.38
CA VAL A 18 13.50 -2.26 -4.71
C VAL A 18 13.52 -3.74 -5.07
N LEU A 19 13.19 -4.58 -4.08
CA LEU A 19 13.01 -6.01 -4.27
C LEU A 19 11.56 -6.27 -4.69
N ILE A 20 11.38 -6.88 -5.86
CA ILE A 20 10.07 -7.17 -6.42
C ILE A 20 10.00 -8.56 -7.04
N ASN A 21 8.79 -9.07 -7.20
CA ASN A 21 8.56 -10.23 -8.08
C ASN A 21 8.58 -9.77 -9.54
N ASP A 22 8.77 -10.69 -10.50
CA ASP A 22 8.95 -10.31 -11.91
C ASP A 22 7.77 -9.52 -12.50
N ARG A 23 6.54 -9.86 -12.11
CA ARG A 23 5.29 -9.22 -12.56
C ARG A 23 4.92 -7.95 -11.80
N GLU A 24 5.66 -7.59 -10.76
CA GLU A 24 5.34 -6.42 -9.94
C GLU A 24 5.97 -5.15 -10.51
N TYR A 25 5.24 -4.04 -10.42
CA TYR A 25 5.82 -2.74 -10.74
C TYR A 25 6.83 -2.33 -9.65
N PRO A 26 8.09 -1.98 -10.01
CA PRO A 26 9.09 -1.54 -9.06
C PRO A 26 8.77 -0.13 -8.57
N ILE A 27 8.32 0.01 -7.32
CA ILE A 27 8.05 1.30 -6.71
C ILE A 27 8.59 1.34 -5.28
N CYS A 28 9.33 2.40 -4.96
CA CYS A 28 9.84 2.61 -3.62
C CYS A 28 8.77 3.13 -2.66
N VAL A 29 9.03 3.04 -1.36
CA VAL A 29 8.07 3.46 -0.33
C VAL A 29 7.74 4.94 -0.47
N ASN A 30 8.74 5.79 -0.70
CA ASN A 30 8.56 7.23 -0.81
C ASN A 30 7.64 7.61 -1.99
N CYS A 31 7.91 7.07 -3.18
CA CYS A 31 7.09 7.32 -4.36
C CYS A 31 5.67 6.77 -4.19
N HIS A 32 5.54 5.58 -3.60
CA HIS A 32 4.22 4.99 -3.37
C HIS A 32 3.41 5.79 -2.34
N MET A 33 4.04 6.29 -1.28
CA MET A 33 3.41 7.17 -0.29
C MET A 33 2.93 8.47 -0.94
N LYS A 34 3.74 9.10 -1.80
CA LYS A 34 3.33 10.29 -2.55
C LYS A 34 2.07 10.03 -3.39
N GLN A 35 1.98 8.85 -4.04
CA GLN A 35 0.81 8.49 -4.84
C GLN A 35 -0.45 8.25 -3.99
N ILE A 36 -0.35 7.52 -2.88
CA ILE A 36 -1.55 7.20 -2.09
C ILE A 36 -2.07 8.39 -1.28
N PHE A 37 -1.27 9.44 -1.12
CA PHE A 37 -1.66 10.69 -0.46
C PHE A 37 -1.80 11.85 -1.45
N SER A 38 -1.88 11.59 -2.76
CA SER A 38 -2.12 12.63 -3.76
C SER A 38 -3.53 13.21 -3.68
N GLU A 39 -4.47 12.39 -3.20
CA GLU A 39 -5.88 12.75 -3.06
C GLU A 39 -6.38 12.38 -1.65
N GLU A 40 -7.27 13.22 -1.13
CA GLU A 40 -8.00 12.96 0.11
C GLU A 40 -9.21 12.08 -0.14
N ILE A 41 -9.55 11.25 0.85
CA ILE A 41 -10.67 10.31 0.79
C ILE A 41 -11.81 10.95 1.57
N THR A 42 -12.81 11.47 0.85
CA THR A 42 -13.95 12.19 1.42
C THR A 42 -15.19 11.31 1.61
N GLU A 43 -15.22 10.13 0.99
CA GLU A 43 -16.34 9.21 1.10
C GLU A 43 -16.39 8.55 2.48
N LYS A 44 -17.46 8.81 3.25
CA LYS A 44 -17.67 8.25 4.61
C LYS A 44 -17.50 6.72 4.68
N LYS A 45 -17.92 6.00 3.64
CA LYS A 45 -17.79 4.53 3.58
C LYS A 45 -16.32 4.08 3.65
N TYR A 46 -15.40 4.89 3.14
CA TYR A 46 -13.98 4.57 3.01
C TYR A 46 -13.09 5.33 4.00
N ASP A 47 -13.68 5.98 5.00
CA ASP A 47 -12.95 6.74 6.01
C ASP A 47 -11.95 5.89 6.81
N PHE A 48 -12.16 4.57 6.87
CA PHE A 48 -11.20 3.63 7.44
C PHE A 48 -9.83 3.62 6.72
N LEU A 49 -9.72 4.18 5.52
CA LEU A 49 -8.45 4.38 4.81
C LEU A 49 -7.68 5.60 5.33
N ASN A 50 -8.29 6.50 6.10
CA ASN A 50 -7.66 7.70 6.66
C ASN A 50 -6.92 7.39 7.98
N ILE A 51 -6.04 6.39 7.96
CA ILE A 51 -5.18 6.02 9.09
C ILE A 51 -3.83 6.75 9.06
N ASP A 52 -3.11 6.70 10.18
CA ASP A 52 -1.77 7.30 10.31
C ASP A 52 -0.82 6.80 9.21
N LYS A 53 -0.11 7.74 8.57
CA LYS A 53 0.96 7.52 7.59
C LYS A 53 2.00 6.50 8.08
N LYS A 54 2.29 6.46 9.40
CA LYS A 54 3.22 5.49 10.00
C LYS A 54 2.79 4.05 9.81
N ILE A 55 1.47 3.77 9.78
CA ILE A 55 0.95 2.41 9.55
C ILE A 55 1.15 2.05 8.07
N TYR A 56 0.91 2.99 7.16
CA TYR A 56 1.16 2.78 5.73
C TYR A 56 2.64 2.55 5.40
N LEU A 57 3.58 3.17 6.12
CA LEU A 57 5.01 2.93 5.90
C LEU A 57 5.40 1.47 6.13
N LYS A 58 4.80 0.82 7.13
CA LYS A 58 5.11 -0.56 7.52
C LYS A 58 4.65 -1.61 6.50
N SER A 59 3.56 -1.35 5.76
CA SER A 59 2.93 -2.39 4.92
C SER A 59 2.73 -1.97 3.48
N ARG A 60 3.40 -2.67 2.54
CA ARG A 60 3.15 -2.52 1.10
C ARG A 60 1.72 -2.92 0.73
N PHE A 61 1.14 -3.89 1.43
CA PHE A 61 -0.23 -4.34 1.21
C PHE A 61 -1.25 -3.23 1.47
N LEU A 62 -1.14 -2.51 2.59
CA LEU A 62 -2.03 -1.40 2.90
C LEU A 62 -1.93 -0.29 1.86
N ARG A 63 -0.70 0.04 1.43
CA ARG A 63 -0.47 1.03 0.36
C ARG A 63 -1.14 0.60 -0.95
N ASN A 64 -1.02 -0.68 -1.33
CA ASN A 64 -1.68 -1.21 -2.52
C ASN A 64 -3.21 -1.07 -2.45
N ILE A 65 -3.84 -1.35 -1.30
CA ILE A 65 -5.30 -1.20 -1.14
C ILE A 65 -5.72 0.26 -1.30
N ARG A 66 -5.03 1.19 -0.63
CA ARG A 66 -5.34 2.62 -0.77
C ARG A 66 -5.16 3.09 -2.22
N HIS A 67 -4.09 2.64 -2.89
CA HIS A 67 -3.88 2.92 -4.31
C HIS A 67 -5.00 2.33 -5.20
N SER A 68 -5.46 1.10 -4.93
CA SER A 68 -6.59 0.49 -5.64
C SER A 68 -7.86 1.32 -5.49
N TYR A 69 -8.16 1.80 -4.27
CA TYR A 69 -9.29 2.70 -4.06
C TYR A 69 -9.12 3.99 -4.87
N LEU A 70 -7.95 4.63 -4.86
CA LEU A 70 -7.74 5.85 -5.64
C LEU A 70 -7.96 5.63 -7.15
N ARG A 71 -7.51 4.47 -7.67
CA ARG A 71 -7.63 4.12 -9.09
C ARG A 71 -9.06 3.77 -9.50
N TYR A 72 -9.78 3.00 -8.69
CA TYR A 72 -11.07 2.41 -9.06
C TYR A 72 -12.27 3.03 -8.33
N LYS A 73 -12.03 3.94 -7.39
CA LYS A 73 -13.01 4.57 -6.49
C LYS A 73 -13.93 3.56 -5.78
N SER A 74 -13.45 2.34 -5.62
CA SER A 74 -14.19 1.22 -5.04
C SER A 74 -13.25 0.17 -4.48
N LEU A 75 -13.72 -0.56 -3.48
CA LEU A 75 -13.07 -1.73 -2.90
C LEU A 75 -14.11 -2.84 -2.70
N THR A 76 -13.69 -4.09 -2.86
CA THR A 76 -14.55 -5.24 -2.53
C THR A 76 -14.62 -5.44 -1.03
N ASP A 77 -15.69 -6.05 -0.53
CA ASP A 77 -15.86 -6.28 0.91
C ASP A 77 -14.69 -7.07 1.51
N LYS A 78 -14.18 -8.06 0.76
CA LYS A 78 -12.97 -8.81 1.14
C LYS A 78 -11.74 -7.93 1.27
N GLN A 79 -11.57 -6.92 0.40
CA GLN A 79 -10.47 -5.96 0.51
C GLN A 79 -10.64 -5.07 1.74
N VAL A 80 -11.87 -4.65 2.04
CA VAL A 80 -12.18 -3.85 3.24
C VAL A 80 -11.88 -4.64 4.52
N GLU A 81 -12.35 -5.88 4.61
CA GLU A 81 -12.10 -6.76 5.76
C GLU A 81 -10.61 -7.04 5.95
N ALA A 82 -9.92 -7.43 4.86
CA ALA A 82 -8.48 -7.71 4.92
C ALA A 82 -7.67 -6.46 5.28
N PHE A 83 -8.08 -5.28 4.83
CA PHE A 83 -7.45 -4.02 5.21
C PHE A 83 -7.58 -3.77 6.72
N LYS A 84 -8.81 -3.83 7.26
CA LYS A 84 -9.07 -3.60 8.68
C LYS A 84 -8.27 -4.57 9.56
N LYS A 85 -8.29 -5.86 9.22
CA LYS A 85 -7.52 -6.89 9.94
C LYS A 85 -6.01 -6.60 9.92
N ALA A 86 -5.46 -6.30 8.74
CA ALA A 86 -4.03 -5.99 8.63
C ALA A 86 -3.62 -4.72 9.41
N VAL A 87 -4.51 -3.73 9.53
CA VAL A 87 -4.27 -2.55 10.37
C VAL A 87 -4.23 -2.92 11.85
N GLU A 88 -5.14 -3.79 12.31
CA GLU A 88 -5.13 -4.27 13.70
C GLU A 88 -3.89 -5.09 14.02
N ASP A 89 -3.49 -6.00 13.13
CA ASP A 89 -2.30 -6.84 13.33
C ASP A 89 -1.04 -5.97 13.47
N ILE A 90 -0.87 -4.93 12.63
CA ILE A 90 0.27 -3.99 12.71
C ILE A 90 0.25 -3.15 13.99
N LYS A 91 -0.94 -2.87 14.54
CA LYS A 91 -1.07 -2.15 15.81
C LYS A 91 -0.72 -3.05 16.99
N LYS A 92 -1.10 -4.33 16.95
CA LYS A 92 -0.80 -5.32 17.99
C LYS A 92 0.67 -5.71 18.04
N GLU A 93 1.37 -5.78 16.90
CA GLU A 93 2.83 -6.02 16.86
C GLU A 93 3.68 -4.89 17.49
N LYS A 94 3.07 -3.82 18.00
CA LYS A 94 3.76 -2.72 18.69
C LYS A 94 3.65 -2.79 20.22
N ASP A 95 2.92 -3.76 20.76
CA ASP A 95 2.89 -4.12 22.19
C ASP A 95 3.72 -5.38 22.44
#